data_AF-A0A536S3N5-F1
#
_entry.id   AF-A0A536S3N5-F1
#
_cell.length_a   1.000
_cell.length_b   1.000
_cell.length_c   1.000
_cell.angle_alpha   90.00
_cell.angle_beta   90.00
_cell.angle_gamma   90.00
#
_symmetry.space_group_name_H-M   'P 1'
#
loop_
_entity.id
_entity.type
_entity.pdbx_description
1 polymer ?
#
loop_
_entity_poly.entity_id
_entity_poly.type
_entity_poly.pdbx_seq_one_letter_code
_entity_poly.pdbx_strand_id
1 'polypeptide(L)' 'AISFIGFGIQPPTPSWGNMLTNASQYLGKAPYLIYPPGVAVFVTVLCLYLIGDGLRDALDPRLRGAK' A
#
# COMPACT_ATOMS: atom_id res chain seq x y z
N ALA A 1 -7.90 -8.78 4.49
CA ALA A 1 -7.17 -9.90 5.11
C ALA A 1 -5.67 -9.72 4.88
N ILE A 2 -4.87 -9.78 5.94
CA ILE A 2 -3.41 -9.56 5.94
C ILE A 2 -2.72 -10.84 5.46
N SER A 3 -2.55 -10.99 4.14
CA SER A 3 -1.84 -12.14 3.53
C SER A 3 -0.31 -12.10 3.72
N PHE A 4 0.23 -11.06 4.36
CA PHE A 4 1.67 -10.87 4.56
C PHE A 4 2.23 -11.60 5.79
N ILE A 5 1.37 -12.11 6.71
CA ILE A 5 1.77 -12.80 7.97
C ILE A 5 1.60 -14.33 7.86
N GLY A 6 1.63 -14.90 6.64
CA GLY A 6 1.60 -16.37 6.45
C GLY A 6 0.23 -17.04 6.65
N PHE A 7 -0.83 -16.28 6.97
CA PHE A 7 -2.23 -16.72 6.92
C PHE A 7 -2.95 -16.16 5.68
N GLY A 8 -2.39 -16.45 4.51
CA GLY A 8 -2.90 -15.99 3.21
C GLY A 8 -3.74 -17.07 2.52
N ILE A 9 -4.93 -16.66 2.06
CA ILE A 9 -5.77 -17.29 1.03
C ILE A 9 -4.97 -18.23 0.12
N GLN A 10 -5.36 -19.50 0.06
CA GLN A 10 -4.75 -20.47 -0.87
C GLN A 10 -4.88 -19.94 -2.31
N PRO A 11 -3.83 -20.12 -3.15
CA PRO A 11 -3.95 -19.87 -4.60
C PRO A 11 -5.18 -20.65 -5.12
N PRO A 12 -6.09 -20.01 -5.87
CA PRO A 12 -5.80 -19.18 -7.05
C PRO A 12 -6.17 -17.68 -6.94
N THR A 13 -6.47 -17.15 -5.75
CA THR A 13 -6.89 -15.75 -5.64
C THR A 13 -5.69 -14.78 -5.63
N PRO A 14 -5.58 -13.85 -6.61
CA PRO A 14 -4.51 -12.87 -6.63
C PRO A 14 -4.76 -11.80 -5.57
N SER A 15 -3.94 -11.78 -4.51
CA SER A 15 -3.87 -10.66 -3.57
C SER A 15 -2.57 -9.87 -3.82
N TRP A 16 -2.58 -8.55 -3.56
CA TRP A 16 -1.40 -7.70 -3.80
C TRP A 16 -0.17 -8.19 -3.02
N GLY A 17 -0.35 -8.71 -1.81
CA GLY A 17 0.73 -9.30 -1.01
C GLY A 17 1.25 -10.63 -1.60
N ASN A 18 0.36 -11.51 -2.06
CA ASN A 18 0.77 -12.75 -2.72
C ASN A 18 1.48 -12.47 -4.06
N MET A 19 1.05 -11.43 -4.79
CA MET A 19 1.71 -10.99 -6.03
C MET A 19 3.14 -10.50 -5.79
N LEU A 20 3.40 -9.77 -4.71
CA LEU A 20 4.76 -9.34 -4.34
C LEU A 20 5.66 -10.53 -3.93
N THR A 21 5.13 -11.47 -3.14
CA THR A 21 5.86 -12.69 -2.74
C THR A 21 6.18 -13.59 -3.92
N ASN A 22 5.29 -13.69 -4.91
CA ASN A 22 5.59 -14.42 -6.15
C ASN A 22 6.56 -13.62 -7.04
N ALA A 23 6.38 -12.31 -7.20
CA ALA A 23 7.25 -11.47 -8.02
C ALA A 23 8.72 -11.48 -7.55
N SER A 24 8.98 -11.62 -6.25
CA SER A 24 10.34 -11.78 -5.72
C SER A 24 11.03 -13.09 -6.17
N GLN A 25 10.26 -14.16 -6.42
CA GLN A 25 10.79 -15.41 -7.00
C GLN A 25 11.03 -15.30 -8.51
N TYR A 26 10.28 -14.43 -9.20
CA TYR A 26 10.43 -14.16 -10.63
C TYR A 26 11.39 -13.00 -10.95
N LEU A 27 12.07 -12.43 -9.95
CA LEU A 27 12.96 -11.27 -10.13
C LEU A 27 14.07 -11.51 -11.17
N GLY A 28 14.53 -12.77 -11.30
CA GLY A 28 15.53 -13.17 -12.30
C GLY A 28 14.97 -13.49 -13.70
N LYS A 29 13.65 -13.62 -13.88
CA LYS A 29 13.02 -13.97 -15.18
C LYS A 29 12.11 -12.90 -15.76
N ALA A 30 11.39 -12.17 -14.90
CA ALA A 30 10.37 -11.22 -15.31
C ALA A 30 10.23 -10.10 -14.25
N PRO A 31 11.21 -9.18 -14.17
CA PRO A 31 11.23 -8.12 -13.16
C PRO A 31 10.05 -7.14 -13.29
N TYR A 32 9.38 -7.10 -14.44
CA TYR A 32 8.23 -6.22 -14.67
C TYR A 32 6.97 -6.61 -13.88
N LEU A 33 6.88 -7.83 -13.36
CA LEU A 33 5.72 -8.31 -12.59
C LEU A 33 5.58 -7.63 -11.22
N ILE A 34 6.63 -6.94 -10.75
CA ILE A 34 6.63 -6.26 -9.44
C ILE A 34 5.97 -4.88 -9.48
N TYR A 35 5.97 -4.22 -10.65
CA TYR A 35 5.41 -2.87 -10.81
C TYR A 35 3.90 -2.81 -10.52
N PRO A 36 3.03 -3.67 -11.08
CA PRO A 36 1.59 -3.56 -10.85
C PRO A 36 1.18 -3.62 -9.37
N PRO A 37 1.60 -4.60 -8.56
CA PRO A 37 1.27 -4.61 -7.13
C PRO A 37 2.03 -3.54 -6.34
N GLY A 38 3.25 -3.16 -6.75
CA GLY A 38 4.03 -2.12 -6.10
C GLY A 38 3.39 -0.73 -6.22
N VAL A 39 2.94 -0.35 -7.41
CA VAL A 39 2.25 0.93 -7.65
C VAL A 39 0.91 0.99 -6.92
N ALA A 40 0.16 -0.11 -6.89
CA ALA A 40 -1.13 -0.16 -6.20
C ALA A 40 -0.99 0.08 -4.68
N VAL A 41 0.02 -0.54 -4.06
CA VAL A 41 0.34 -0.30 -2.64
C VAL A 41 0.83 1.12 -2.43
N PHE A 42 1.74 1.62 -3.29
CA PHE A 42 2.26 2.99 -3.19
C PHE A 42 1.14 4.03 -3.24
N VAL A 43 0.22 3.94 -4.19
CA VAL A 43 -0.92 4.85 -4.32
C VAL A 43 -1.83 4.76 -3.09
N THR A 44 -2.06 3.55 -2.57
CA THR A 44 -2.89 3.36 -1.37
C THR A 44 -2.27 4.06 -0.16
N VAL A 45 -0.98 3.86 0.06
CA VAL A 45 -0.24 4.50 1.17
C VAL A 45 -0.20 6.02 0.98
N LEU A 46 0.00 6.50 -0.25
CA LEU A 46 0.04 7.92 -0.57
C LEU A 46 -1.32 8.59 -0.32
N CYS A 47 -2.43 7.96 -0.72
CA CYS A 47 -3.77 8.47 -0.43
C CYS A 47 -4.03 8.52 1.09
N LEU A 48 -3.69 7.46 1.83
CA LEU A 48 -3.84 7.44 3.28
C LEU A 48 -2.96 8.49 3.96
N TYR A 49 -1.74 8.71 3.46
CA TYR A 49 -0.84 9.73 3.95
C TYR A 49 -1.42 11.14 3.76
N LEU A 50 -1.88 11.47 2.54
CA LEU A 50 -2.47 12.77 2.24
C LEU A 50 -3.77 13.02 3.00
N ILE A 51 -4.62 11.99 3.17
CA ILE A 51 -5.84 12.10 3.98
C ILE A 51 -5.47 12.32 5.45
N GLY A 52 -4.46 11.60 5.97
CA GLY A 52 -4.00 11.79 7.34
C GLY A 52 -3.43 13.18 7.58
N ASP A 53 -2.66 13.70 6.62
CA ASP A 53 -2.08 15.04 6.67
C ASP A 53 -3.17 16.13 6.57
N GLY A 54 -4.11 16.00 5.63
CA GLY A 54 -5.24 16.92 5.50
C GLY A 54 -6.22 16.86 6.68
N LEU A 55 -6.43 15.68 7.26
CA LEU A 55 -7.21 15.53 8.49
C LEU A 55 -6.49 16.17 9.69
N ARG A 56 -5.17 16.02 9.78
CA ARG A 56 -4.35 16.65 10.81
C ARG A 56 -4.39 18.17 10.67
N ASP A 57 -4.25 18.71 9.46
CA ASP A 57 -4.31 20.15 9.19
C ASP A 57 -5.70 20.72 9.49
N ALA A 58 -6.77 19.99 9.15
CA ALA A 58 -8.15 20.38 9.48
C ALA A 58 -8.46 20.29 10.98
N LEU A 59 -7.84 19.36 11.72
CA LEU A 59 -7.98 19.24 13.17
C LEU A 59 -6.99 20.10 13.97
N ASP A 60 -5.92 20.63 13.37
CA ASP A 60 -4.92 21.42 14.08
C ASP A 60 -5.52 22.81 14.42
N PRO A 61 -5.82 23.10 15.70
CA PRO A 61 -6.50 24.32 16.08
C PRO A 61 -5.57 25.54 16.07
N ARG A 62 -4.27 25.38 15.74
CA ARG A 62 -3.28 26.47 15.79
C ARG A 62 -3.46 27.53 14.70
N LEU A 63 -4.20 27.24 13.63
CA LEU A 63 -4.61 28.24 12.64
C LEU A 63 -5.78 29.12 13.10
N ARG A 64 -6.48 28.74 14.19
CA ARG A 64 -7.69 29.42 14.66
C ARG A 64 -7.46 30.44 15.78
N GLY A 65 -6.23 30.56 16.29
CA GLY A 65 -5.86 31.48 17.37
C GLY A 65 -5.09 32.74 16.94
N ALA A 66 -4.83 32.92 15.65
CA ALA A 66 -4.23 34.14 15.09
C ALA A 66 -5.30 35.01 14.41
N LYS A 67 -6.42 35.25 15.09
CA LYS A 67 -7.29 36.40 14.84
C LYS A 67 -8.12 36.72 16.07
#